data_AF-A0A7C5J3Q1-F1
#
_entry.id   AF-A0A7C5J3Q1-F1
#
_cell.length_a   1.000
_cell.length_b   1.000
_cell.length_c   1.000
_cell.angle_alpha   90.00
_cell.angle_beta   90.00
_cell.angle_gamma   90.00
#
_symmetry.space_group_name_H-M   'P 1'
#
loop_
_entity.id
_entity.type
_entity.pdbx_description
1 polymer ?
#
loop_
_entity_poly.entity_id
_entity_poly.type
_entity_poly.pdbx_seq_one_letter_code
_entity_poly.pdbx_strand_id
1 'polypeptide(L)'
;MEARGWTELDILIISGDAYVDHPAFGPVLIARFLEARGFKVGFIAQPDWSSERDVMRMGRPRLFVGISAGNLDSMLNKLTAQKKVRSEDFYSPGGRPGARPNRASVVYSNLLRGAMPGVPIVLGGIEASLRRIAHFDYWSDKVRRSVLLDSKADLLIFGMGERPVWEVARRLDAGEPITAIRDVRGTAHVLNKGEWEQLPTSRFVRDGQVVMLPSYEQVRDDRAAFSEMSRVFQYETNPGNARPLLQAHGTQAVYFNPPALPLETSDMDELYDLP
;
A
#
# COMPACT_ATOMS: atom_id res chain seq x y z
N MET A 1 10.02 -4.43 22.75
CA MET A 1 10.18 -3.00 23.09
C MET A 1 10.99 -2.84 24.35
N GLU A 2 10.60 -3.45 25.47
CA GLU A 2 11.36 -3.45 26.74
C GLU A 2 12.83 -3.82 26.57
N ALA A 3 13.12 -4.96 25.93
CA ALA A 3 14.50 -5.40 25.67
C ALA A 3 15.33 -4.42 24.80
N ARG A 4 14.67 -3.53 24.05
CA ARG A 4 15.33 -2.48 23.24
C ARG A 4 15.30 -1.10 23.92
N GLY A 5 14.72 -1.00 25.12
CA GLY A 5 14.53 0.28 25.83
C GLY A 5 13.56 1.24 25.12
N TRP A 6 12.67 0.75 24.27
CA TRP A 6 11.74 1.58 23.51
C TRP A 6 10.44 1.81 24.29
N THR A 7 10.07 3.07 24.48
CA THR A 7 8.78 3.48 25.04
C THR A 7 7.70 3.63 23.96
N GLU A 8 8.10 3.93 22.73
CA GLU A 8 7.23 4.12 21.57
C GLU A 8 7.90 3.63 20.29
N LEU A 9 7.09 3.28 19.30
CA LEU A 9 7.52 2.98 17.94
C LEU A 9 7.42 4.22 17.07
N ASP A 10 8.29 4.33 16.07
CA ASP A 10 8.13 5.30 15.00
C ASP A 10 7.12 4.79 13.98
N ILE A 11 7.24 3.51 13.62
CA ILE A 11 6.47 2.88 12.54
C ILE A 11 6.01 1.51 13.01
N LEU A 12 4.75 1.16 12.74
CA LEU A 12 4.21 -0.18 12.95
C LEU A 12 3.85 -0.80 11.61
N ILE A 13 4.37 -1.98 11.29
CA ILE A 13 4.01 -2.74 10.09
C ILE A 13 3.04 -3.86 10.45
N ILE A 14 1.90 -3.90 9.78
CA ILE A 14 0.94 -5.00 9.82
C ILE A 14 1.06 -5.82 8.54
N SER A 15 1.24 -7.13 8.69
CA SER A 15 1.32 -8.06 7.57
C SER A 15 0.25 -9.15 7.66
N GLY A 16 -0.32 -9.51 6.52
CA GLY A 16 -1.18 -10.70 6.38
C GLY A 16 -0.42 -12.03 6.30
N ASP A 17 0.91 -12.00 6.25
CA ASP A 17 1.79 -13.18 6.31
C ASP A 17 2.47 -13.31 7.68
N ALA A 18 2.96 -14.50 7.97
CA ALA A 18 3.90 -14.75 9.04
C ALA A 18 5.12 -13.84 8.94
N TYR A 19 5.75 -13.57 10.09
CA TYR A 19 7.07 -12.96 10.11
C TYR A 19 8.10 -14.03 9.78
N VAL A 20 8.77 -13.86 8.63
CA VAL A 20 9.93 -14.65 8.22
C VAL A 20 11.00 -13.65 7.86
N ASP A 21 12.11 -13.68 8.59
CA ASP A 21 13.23 -12.75 8.42
C ASP A 21 14.05 -13.15 7.19
N HIS A 22 13.50 -12.83 6.02
CA HIS A 22 14.06 -13.20 4.73
C HIS A 22 13.70 -12.15 3.67
N PRO A 23 14.61 -11.78 2.75
CA PRO A 23 14.37 -10.74 1.76
C PRO A 23 13.23 -11.06 0.76
N ALA A 24 12.85 -12.33 0.65
CA ALA A 24 11.66 -12.73 -0.12
C ALA A 24 10.33 -12.29 0.51
N PHE A 25 10.34 -11.79 1.75
CA PHE A 25 9.17 -11.28 2.46
C PHE A 25 9.15 -9.76 2.41
N GLY A 26 8.49 -9.19 1.39
CA GLY A 26 8.51 -7.75 1.12
C GLY A 26 8.21 -6.85 2.34
N PRO A 27 7.16 -7.11 3.13
CA PRO A 27 6.89 -6.31 4.33
C PRO A 27 8.00 -6.39 5.39
N VAL A 28 8.66 -7.53 5.52
CA VAL A 28 9.78 -7.73 6.45
C VAL A 28 11.01 -6.99 5.95
N LEU A 29 11.30 -7.09 4.65
CA LEU A 29 12.37 -6.34 4.00
C LEU A 29 12.21 -4.83 4.20
N ILE A 30 11.00 -4.30 4.02
CA ILE A 30 10.69 -2.88 4.29
C ILE A 30 10.90 -2.52 5.76
N ALA A 31 10.50 -3.39 6.70
CA ALA A 31 10.70 -3.15 8.12
C ALA A 31 12.20 -3.09 8.48
N ARG A 32 13.01 -4.02 7.95
CA ARG A 32 14.47 -4.05 8.13
C ARG A 32 15.15 -2.84 7.47
N PHE A 33 14.71 -2.47 6.27
CA PHE A 33 15.22 -1.31 5.55
C PHE A 33 15.03 0.00 6.34
N LEU A 34 13.84 0.19 6.94
CA LEU A 34 13.54 1.35 7.79
C LEU A 34 14.30 1.29 9.12
N GLU A 35 14.39 0.11 9.74
CA GLU A 35 15.15 -0.09 10.99
C GLU A 35 16.63 0.24 10.82
N ALA A 36 17.25 -0.22 9.72
CA ALA A 36 18.64 0.09 9.38
C ALA A 36 18.90 1.59 9.18
N ARG A 37 17.84 2.36 8.89
CA ARG A 37 17.87 3.82 8.74
C ARG A 37 17.50 4.57 10.02
N GLY A 38 17.48 3.88 11.17
CA GLY A 38 17.37 4.47 12.50
C GLY A 38 15.94 4.57 13.05
N PHE A 39 14.93 4.10 12.33
CA PHE A 39 13.55 4.10 12.82
C PHE A 39 13.29 2.94 13.79
N LYS A 40 12.50 3.20 14.84
CA LYS A 40 11.96 2.16 15.74
C LYS A 40 10.77 1.49 15.06
N VAL A 41 11.01 0.36 14.39
CA VAL A 41 9.98 -0.36 13.64
C VAL A 41 9.44 -1.54 14.44
N GLY A 42 8.12 -1.59 14.61
CA GLY A 42 7.40 -2.76 15.10
C GLY A 42 6.78 -3.56 13.97
N PHE A 43 6.60 -4.87 14.16
CA PHE A 43 5.97 -5.74 13.18
C PHE A 43 4.93 -6.65 13.85
N ILE A 44 3.71 -6.65 13.33
CA ILE A 44 2.64 -7.54 13.74
C ILE A 44 2.24 -8.39 12.53
N ALA A 45 2.66 -9.65 12.57
CA ALA A 45 2.27 -10.67 11.61
C ALA A 45 0.90 -11.24 11.99
N GLN A 46 0.00 -11.32 11.01
CA GLN A 46 -1.29 -12.00 11.10
C GLN A 46 -2.08 -11.67 12.37
N PRO A 47 -2.31 -10.39 12.68
CA PRO A 47 -3.08 -10.05 13.87
C PRO A 47 -4.50 -10.62 13.77
N ASP A 48 -5.04 -11.05 14.90
CA ASP A 48 -6.47 -11.27 15.02
C ASP A 48 -7.21 -9.97 14.71
N TRP A 49 -8.10 -10.02 13.72
CA TRP A 49 -8.89 -8.87 13.26
C TRP A 49 -10.31 -8.86 13.83
N SER A 50 -10.64 -9.81 14.71
CA SER A 50 -11.93 -9.82 15.42
C SER A 50 -12.01 -8.78 16.54
N SER A 51 -10.87 -8.25 16.98
CA SER A 51 -10.78 -7.22 18.01
C SER A 51 -9.58 -6.29 17.81
N GLU A 52 -9.62 -5.11 18.42
CA GLU A 52 -8.51 -4.13 18.37
C GLU A 52 -7.31 -4.54 19.23
N ARG A 53 -7.47 -5.52 20.12
CA ARG A 53 -6.47 -5.88 21.14
C ARG A 53 -5.13 -6.27 20.52
N ASP A 54 -5.13 -7.06 19.46
CA ASP A 54 -3.90 -7.61 18.90
C ASP A 54 -3.10 -6.54 18.13
N VAL A 55 -3.78 -5.69 17.34
CA VAL A 55 -3.12 -4.57 16.66
C VAL A 55 -2.60 -3.50 17.63
N MET A 56 -3.17 -3.42 18.83
CA MET A 56 -2.74 -2.47 19.87
C MET A 56 -1.61 -2.98 20.77
N ARG A 57 -1.17 -4.24 20.62
CA ARG A 57 -0.22 -4.87 21.56
C ARG A 57 1.16 -4.20 21.64
N MET A 58 1.53 -3.41 20.63
CA MET A 58 2.79 -2.64 20.60
C MET A 58 2.58 -1.12 20.76
N GLY A 59 1.35 -0.71 21.10
CA GLY A 59 0.98 0.70 21.19
C GLY A 59 0.83 1.37 19.82
N ARG A 60 0.59 2.68 19.87
CA ARG A 60 0.42 3.52 18.68
C ARG A 60 1.79 4.00 18.21
N PRO A 61 2.12 3.89 16.91
CA PRO A 61 3.35 4.47 16.39
C PRO A 61 3.24 6.00 16.27
N ARG A 62 4.38 6.67 16.32
CA ARG A 62 4.51 8.13 16.21
C ARG A 62 4.27 8.64 14.79
N LEU A 63 4.75 7.91 13.76
CA LEU A 63 4.73 8.37 12.37
C LEU A 63 3.54 7.79 11.60
N PHE A 64 3.47 6.46 11.44
CA PHE A 64 2.39 5.80 10.69
C PHE A 64 2.31 4.30 10.96
N VAL A 65 1.17 3.71 10.55
CA VAL A 65 1.00 2.26 10.42
C VAL A 65 1.08 1.88 8.95
N GLY A 66 2.04 1.02 8.58
CA GLY A 66 2.16 0.42 7.26
C GLY A 66 1.36 -0.89 7.18
N ILE A 67 0.61 -1.12 6.11
CA ILE A 67 -0.20 -2.34 5.94
C ILE A 67 0.14 -3.02 4.63
N SER A 68 0.45 -4.32 4.71
CA SER A 68 0.54 -5.20 3.56
C SER A 68 -0.32 -6.45 3.75
N ALA A 69 -0.95 -6.92 2.67
CA ALA A 69 -1.62 -8.21 2.68
C ALA A 69 -0.64 -9.41 2.76
N GLY A 70 0.67 -9.16 2.65
CA GLY A 70 1.73 -10.16 2.59
C GLY A 70 2.41 -10.20 1.21
N ASN A 71 3.06 -11.32 0.92
CA ASN A 71 3.72 -11.66 -0.33
C ASN A 71 2.76 -12.07 -1.44
N LEU A 72 1.47 -12.22 -1.12
CA LEU A 72 0.42 -12.57 -2.06
C LEU A 72 -0.85 -11.79 -1.76
N ASP A 73 -1.67 -11.57 -2.79
CA ASP A 73 -3.03 -11.09 -2.60
C ASP A 73 -3.82 -12.04 -1.69
N SER A 74 -4.53 -11.48 -0.71
CA SER A 74 -5.20 -12.26 0.34
C SER A 74 -6.28 -13.20 -0.20
N MET A 75 -6.90 -12.84 -1.32
CA MET A 75 -7.91 -13.68 -1.96
C MET A 75 -7.25 -14.81 -2.76
N LEU A 76 -6.15 -14.52 -3.47
CA LEU A 76 -5.37 -15.51 -4.20
C LEU A 76 -4.67 -16.52 -3.26
N ASN A 77 -4.28 -16.07 -2.08
CA ASN A 77 -3.76 -16.93 -1.03
C ASN A 77 -4.81 -17.92 -0.53
N LYS A 78 -6.06 -17.47 -0.37
CA LYS A 78 -7.14 -18.32 0.15
C LYS A 78 -7.78 -19.20 -0.92
N LEU A 79 -7.88 -18.72 -2.15
CA LEU A 79 -8.69 -19.34 -3.20
C LEU A 79 -7.82 -19.80 -4.37
N THR A 80 -8.16 -20.97 -4.90
CA THR A 80 -7.66 -21.46 -6.19
C THR A 80 -8.29 -20.68 -7.35
N ALA A 81 -7.75 -20.81 -8.55
CA ALA A 81 -8.33 -20.20 -9.76
C ALA A 81 -9.79 -20.63 -9.99
N GLN A 82 -10.17 -21.83 -9.55
CA GLN A 82 -11.54 -22.34 -9.61
C GLN A 82 -12.41 -21.92 -8.39
N LYS A 83 -11.98 -20.90 -7.63
CA LYS A 83 -12.67 -20.36 -6.44
C LYS A 83 -12.87 -21.38 -5.30
N LYS A 84 -12.11 -22.48 -5.27
CA LYS A 84 -12.08 -23.42 -4.13
C LYS A 84 -11.13 -22.91 -3.05
N VAL A 85 -11.53 -23.03 -1.78
CA VAL A 85 -10.69 -22.70 -0.62
C VAL A 85 -9.50 -23.67 -0.56
N ARG A 86 -8.29 -23.12 -0.41
CA ARG A 86 -7.07 -23.91 -0.18
C ARG A 86 -7.08 -24.49 1.23
N SER A 87 -6.60 -25.73 1.36
CA SER A 87 -6.44 -26.41 2.65
C SER A 87 -5.30 -25.83 3.48
N GLU A 88 -4.30 -25.25 2.83
CA GLU A 88 -3.08 -24.74 3.45
C GLU A 88 -2.81 -23.30 3.02
N ASP A 89 -2.25 -22.52 3.95
CA ASP A 89 -1.68 -21.20 3.70
C ASP A 89 -0.16 -21.28 3.91
N PHE A 90 0.60 -21.29 2.82
CA PHE A 90 2.07 -21.43 2.83
C PHE A 90 2.80 -20.25 3.49
N TYR A 91 2.11 -19.14 3.73
CA TYR A 91 2.66 -17.97 4.41
C TYR A 91 2.17 -17.85 5.86
N SER A 92 1.47 -18.87 6.38
CA SER A 92 1.04 -18.95 7.77
C SER A 92 1.88 -19.96 8.55
N PRO A 93 2.11 -19.77 9.86
CA PRO A 93 2.82 -20.75 10.68
C PRO A 93 2.13 -22.11 10.62
N GLY A 94 2.90 -23.15 10.30
CA GLY A 94 2.41 -24.53 10.17
C GLY A 94 1.39 -24.75 9.05
N GLY A 95 1.33 -23.86 8.04
CA GLY A 95 0.37 -23.99 6.94
C GLY A 95 -1.08 -23.64 7.31
N ARG A 96 -1.31 -23.08 8.51
CA ARG A 96 -2.66 -22.93 9.07
C ARG A 96 -3.52 -21.97 8.23
N PRO A 97 -4.65 -22.41 7.66
CA PRO A 97 -5.54 -21.54 6.92
C PRO A 97 -6.27 -20.56 7.85
N GLY A 98 -6.75 -19.45 7.29
CA GLY A 98 -7.61 -18.51 8.01
C GLY A 98 -6.90 -17.63 9.03
N ALA A 99 -5.57 -17.49 8.94
CA ALA A 99 -4.79 -16.53 9.74
C ALA A 99 -4.74 -15.11 9.13
N ARG A 100 -5.40 -14.90 7.99
CA ARG A 100 -5.48 -13.62 7.27
C ARG A 100 -6.91 -13.37 6.79
N PRO A 101 -7.44 -12.14 6.89
CA PRO A 101 -8.75 -11.81 6.38
C PRO A 101 -8.77 -11.72 4.86
N ASN A 102 -9.94 -11.94 4.27
CA ASN A 102 -10.18 -11.61 2.86
C ASN A 102 -10.06 -10.09 2.66
N ARG A 103 -9.34 -9.65 1.62
CA ARG A 103 -9.04 -8.23 1.35
C ARG A 103 -8.35 -7.57 2.54
N ALA A 104 -7.26 -8.20 2.96
CA ALA A 104 -6.53 -7.90 4.18
C ALA A 104 -6.19 -6.40 4.32
N SER A 105 -5.76 -5.74 3.24
CA SER A 105 -5.47 -4.29 3.28
C SER A 105 -6.67 -3.46 3.75
N VAL A 106 -7.88 -3.80 3.30
CA VAL A 106 -9.11 -3.07 3.69
C VAL A 106 -9.51 -3.41 5.12
N VAL A 107 -9.48 -4.69 5.49
CA VAL A 107 -9.88 -5.14 6.83
C VAL A 107 -8.97 -4.57 7.91
N TYR A 108 -7.65 -4.66 7.71
CA TYR A 108 -6.69 -4.10 8.66
C TYR A 108 -6.76 -2.58 8.74
N SER A 109 -6.94 -1.87 7.62
CA SER A 109 -7.14 -0.40 7.67
C SER A 109 -8.36 -0.02 8.50
N ASN A 110 -9.50 -0.67 8.27
CA ASN A 110 -10.73 -0.37 9.02
C ASN A 110 -10.58 -0.65 10.51
N LEU A 111 -9.91 -1.75 10.87
CA LEU A 111 -9.59 -2.07 12.27
C LEU A 111 -8.70 -0.99 12.91
N LEU A 112 -7.66 -0.55 12.20
CA LEU A 112 -6.72 0.47 12.68
C LEU A 112 -7.35 1.86 12.79
N ARG A 113 -8.35 2.18 11.95
CA ARG A 113 -9.10 3.44 12.10
C ARG A 113 -9.87 3.52 13.41
N GLY A 114 -10.35 2.39 13.95
CA GLY A 114 -10.95 2.30 15.28
C GLY A 114 -9.89 2.29 16.40
N ALA A 115 -8.89 1.43 16.27
CA ALA A 115 -7.88 1.20 17.29
C ALA A 115 -6.91 2.38 17.50
N MET A 116 -6.55 3.08 16.41
CA MET A 116 -5.54 4.14 16.41
C MET A 116 -6.03 5.43 15.72
N PRO A 117 -7.10 6.10 16.21
CA PRO A 117 -7.67 7.26 15.52
C PRO A 117 -6.66 8.38 15.33
N GLY A 118 -6.52 8.86 14.09
CA GLY A 118 -5.59 9.95 13.74
C GLY A 118 -4.15 9.52 13.42
N VAL A 119 -3.79 8.25 13.60
CA VAL A 119 -2.50 7.74 13.10
C VAL A 119 -2.60 7.56 11.58
N PRO A 120 -1.64 8.08 10.79
CA PRO A 120 -1.60 7.85 9.36
C PRO A 120 -1.53 6.36 9.01
N ILE A 121 -2.30 5.94 8.02
CA ILE A 121 -2.29 4.59 7.47
C ILE A 121 -1.72 4.62 6.06
N VAL A 122 -0.64 3.86 5.83
CA VAL A 122 0.04 3.74 4.54
C VAL A 122 -0.12 2.30 4.03
N LEU A 123 -0.77 2.12 2.88
CA LEU A 123 -0.86 0.82 2.23
C LEU A 123 0.38 0.51 1.42
N GLY A 124 0.75 -0.76 1.34
CA GLY A 124 1.81 -1.25 0.46
C GLY A 124 1.63 -2.71 0.08
N GLY A 125 2.61 -3.22 -0.66
CA GLY A 125 2.64 -4.62 -1.10
C GLY A 125 1.79 -4.90 -2.35
N ILE A 126 1.74 -6.18 -2.72
CA ILE A 126 1.17 -6.62 -4.00
C ILE A 126 -0.33 -6.35 -4.07
N GLU A 127 -1.10 -6.67 -3.02
CA GLU A 127 -2.55 -6.44 -2.99
C GLU A 127 -2.89 -4.96 -3.19
N ALA A 128 -2.22 -4.06 -2.46
CA ALA A 128 -2.46 -2.63 -2.58
C ALA A 128 -2.05 -2.12 -3.97
N SER A 129 -0.85 -2.51 -4.44
CA SER A 129 -0.31 -2.10 -5.74
C SER A 129 -1.21 -2.51 -6.90
N LEU A 130 -1.67 -3.75 -6.95
CA LEU A 130 -2.48 -4.27 -8.05
C LEU A 130 -3.92 -3.76 -8.02
N ARG A 131 -4.44 -3.41 -6.84
CA ARG A 131 -5.80 -2.88 -6.65
C ARG A 131 -5.85 -1.35 -6.57
N ARG A 132 -4.78 -0.65 -6.96
CA ARG A 132 -4.62 0.81 -6.80
C ARG A 132 -5.54 1.63 -7.70
N ILE A 133 -5.89 1.13 -8.89
CA ILE A 133 -6.91 1.72 -9.77
C ILE A 133 -8.22 0.92 -9.67
N ALA A 134 -9.28 1.41 -10.33
CA ALA A 134 -10.45 0.59 -10.59
C ALA A 134 -10.02 -0.71 -11.28
N HIS A 135 -10.48 -1.84 -10.77
CA HIS A 135 -9.98 -3.16 -11.18
C HIS A 135 -11.10 -4.17 -11.20
N PHE A 136 -10.99 -5.15 -12.08
CA PHE A 136 -11.90 -6.29 -12.08
C PHE A 136 -11.52 -7.26 -10.96
N ASP A 137 -12.42 -7.45 -10.00
CA ASP A 137 -12.26 -8.39 -8.91
C ASP A 137 -12.89 -9.73 -9.29
N TYR A 138 -12.07 -10.64 -9.80
CA TYR A 138 -12.48 -11.98 -10.23
C TYR A 138 -13.32 -12.75 -9.18
N TRP A 139 -13.02 -12.52 -7.89
CA TRP A 139 -13.67 -13.21 -6.78
C TRP A 139 -15.12 -12.79 -6.60
N SER A 140 -15.44 -11.50 -6.73
CA SER A 140 -16.81 -10.98 -6.64
C SER A 140 -17.48 -10.75 -7.99
N ASP A 141 -16.77 -11.01 -9.10
CA ASP A 141 -17.24 -10.82 -10.48
C ASP A 141 -17.74 -9.40 -10.77
N LYS A 142 -16.98 -8.41 -10.27
CA LYS A 142 -17.36 -6.99 -10.32
C LYS A 142 -16.14 -6.12 -10.55
N VAL A 143 -16.34 -4.98 -11.21
CA VAL A 143 -15.37 -3.88 -11.17
C VAL A 143 -15.47 -3.21 -9.81
N ARG A 144 -14.34 -3.11 -9.11
CA ARG A 144 -14.22 -2.44 -7.82
C ARG A 144 -13.50 -1.11 -7.96
N ARG A 145 -13.71 -0.23 -6.99
CA ARG A 145 -12.96 1.02 -6.84
C ARG A 145 -11.51 0.75 -6.48
N SER A 146 -10.71 1.81 -6.45
CA SER A 146 -9.38 1.77 -5.87
C SER A 146 -9.43 1.29 -4.41
N VAL A 147 -8.51 0.40 -4.04
CA VAL A 147 -8.35 -0.06 -2.65
C VAL A 147 -8.09 1.09 -1.68
N LEU A 148 -7.50 2.20 -2.14
CA LEU A 148 -7.24 3.37 -1.31
C LEU A 148 -8.55 4.03 -0.83
N LEU A 149 -9.59 4.04 -1.68
CA LEU A 149 -10.93 4.53 -1.31
C LEU A 149 -11.67 3.52 -0.41
N ASP A 150 -11.60 2.22 -0.73
CA ASP A 150 -12.27 1.17 0.04
C ASP A 150 -11.70 1.04 1.47
N SER A 151 -10.38 1.23 1.62
CA SER A 151 -9.66 1.13 2.90
C SER A 151 -9.64 2.43 3.71
N LYS A 152 -9.93 3.56 3.07
CA LYS A 152 -9.77 4.91 3.65
C LYS A 152 -8.36 5.14 4.22
N ALA A 153 -7.33 4.55 3.62
CA ALA A 153 -5.94 4.84 3.99
C ALA A 153 -5.54 6.24 3.52
N ASP A 154 -4.51 6.81 4.14
CA ASP A 154 -4.05 8.17 3.84
C ASP A 154 -3.14 8.22 2.61
N LEU A 155 -2.35 7.16 2.41
CA LEU A 155 -1.39 7.02 1.31
C LEU A 155 -1.30 5.55 0.87
N LEU A 156 -0.97 5.32 -0.39
CA LEU A 156 -0.65 3.99 -0.93
C LEU A 156 0.70 4.05 -1.62
N ILE A 157 1.61 3.14 -1.27
CA ILE A 157 2.91 2.94 -1.93
C ILE A 157 2.79 1.74 -2.87
N PHE A 158 3.23 1.89 -4.12
CA PHE A 158 3.16 0.85 -5.13
C PHE A 158 4.47 0.65 -5.89
N GLY A 159 4.66 -0.57 -6.40
CA GLY A 159 5.91 -0.96 -7.04
C GLY A 159 7.02 -1.17 -6.00
N MET A 160 8.23 -0.74 -6.33
CA MET A 160 9.38 -0.75 -5.40
C MET A 160 9.11 0.24 -4.27
N GLY A 161 9.02 -0.29 -3.04
CA GLY A 161 8.50 0.44 -1.88
C GLY A 161 9.56 1.11 -1.02
N GLU A 162 10.83 0.74 -1.18
CA GLU A 162 11.97 1.12 -0.35
C GLU A 162 12.18 2.64 -0.35
N ARG A 163 12.45 3.23 -1.51
CA ARG A 163 12.65 4.68 -1.61
C ARG A 163 11.43 5.49 -1.17
N PRO A 164 10.20 5.19 -1.66
CA PRO A 164 9.02 5.96 -1.26
C PRO A 164 8.74 5.88 0.23
N VAL A 165 8.83 4.69 0.85
CA VAL A 165 8.51 4.56 2.27
C VAL A 165 9.52 5.29 3.15
N TRP A 166 10.80 5.30 2.75
CA TRP A 166 11.83 6.05 3.47
C TRP A 166 11.66 7.56 3.32
N GLU A 167 11.34 8.04 2.12
CA GLU A 167 11.05 9.47 1.92
C GLU A 167 9.83 9.92 2.73
N VAL A 168 8.75 9.14 2.72
CA VAL A 168 7.55 9.41 3.52
C VAL A 168 7.89 9.42 5.01
N ALA A 169 8.59 8.40 5.52
CA ALA A 169 8.98 8.30 6.92
C ALA A 169 9.82 9.52 7.36
N ARG A 170 10.81 9.92 6.56
CA ARG A 170 11.69 11.07 6.85
C ARG A 170 10.91 12.40 6.87
N ARG A 171 9.94 12.57 5.98
CA ARG A 171 9.11 13.79 5.93
C ARG A 171 8.15 13.88 7.12
N LEU A 172 7.51 12.76 7.47
CA LEU A 172 6.69 12.67 8.69
C LEU A 172 7.53 12.95 9.94
N ASP A 173 8.74 12.40 10.01
CA ASP A 173 9.67 12.63 11.12
C ASP A 173 10.12 14.09 11.24
N ALA A 174 10.26 14.78 10.10
CA ALA A 174 10.50 16.22 10.04
C ALA A 174 9.27 17.08 10.38
N GLY A 175 8.13 16.47 10.75
CA GLY A 175 6.91 17.16 11.17
C GLY A 175 5.95 17.53 10.04
N GLU A 176 6.20 17.07 8.81
CA GLU A 176 5.25 17.28 7.72
C GLU A 176 4.02 16.38 7.91
N PRO A 177 2.79 16.92 7.83
CA PRO A 177 1.59 16.08 7.95
C PRO A 177 1.42 15.19 6.71
N ILE A 178 0.91 13.96 6.88
CA ILE A 178 0.69 13.01 5.77
C ILE A 178 -0.13 13.61 4.62
N THR A 179 -1.05 14.52 4.91
CA THR A 179 -1.91 15.18 3.92
C THR A 179 -1.17 16.14 2.99
N ALA A 180 0.03 16.60 3.37
CA ALA A 180 0.91 17.45 2.56
C ALA A 180 1.89 16.64 1.70
N ILE A 181 2.14 15.37 2.04
CA ILE A 181 3.05 14.48 1.30
C ILE A 181 2.35 13.95 0.06
N ARG A 182 2.28 14.78 -0.98
CA ARG A 182 1.56 14.49 -2.24
C ARG A 182 2.47 14.24 -3.43
N ASP A 183 3.77 14.45 -3.27
CA ASP A 183 4.76 14.51 -4.35
C ASP A 183 5.94 13.55 -4.13
N VAL A 184 5.64 12.32 -3.71
CA VAL A 184 6.63 11.23 -3.59
C VAL A 184 6.38 10.22 -4.71
N ARG A 185 7.41 9.87 -5.49
CA ARG A 185 7.27 8.84 -6.55
C ARG A 185 6.83 7.50 -5.96
N GLY A 186 6.09 6.71 -6.73
CA GLY A 186 5.57 5.41 -6.30
C GLY A 186 4.47 5.51 -5.26
N THR A 187 3.84 6.69 -5.09
CA THR A 187 2.74 6.89 -4.14
C THR A 187 1.43 7.30 -4.80
N ALA A 188 0.33 7.02 -4.14
CA ALA A 188 -1.00 7.48 -4.51
C ALA A 188 -1.75 8.02 -3.29
N HIS A 189 -2.57 9.04 -3.52
CA HIS A 189 -3.38 9.71 -2.49
C HIS A 189 -4.77 10.07 -3.06
N VAL A 190 -5.73 10.28 -2.16
CA VAL A 190 -7.09 10.69 -2.53
C VAL A 190 -7.15 12.21 -2.63
N LEU A 191 -7.83 12.70 -3.66
CA LEU A 191 -8.23 14.09 -3.84
C LEU A 191 -9.75 14.18 -3.70
N ASN A 192 -10.22 15.15 -2.93
CA ASN A 192 -11.64 15.41 -2.74
C ASN A 192 -12.17 16.37 -3.81
N LYS A 193 -13.49 16.53 -3.84
CA LYS A 193 -14.19 17.45 -4.73
C LYS A 193 -13.56 18.85 -4.66
N GLY A 194 -13.27 19.44 -5.81
CA GLY A 194 -12.58 20.73 -5.96
C GLY A 194 -11.06 20.62 -6.08
N GLU A 195 -10.43 19.58 -5.53
CA GLU A 195 -8.96 19.42 -5.57
C GLU A 195 -8.47 18.83 -6.89
N TRP A 196 -9.26 17.98 -7.56
CA TRP A 196 -8.83 17.26 -8.76
C TRP A 196 -9.30 17.90 -10.06
N GLU A 197 -10.18 18.88 -9.98
CA GLU A 197 -10.62 19.73 -11.09
C GLU A 197 -9.57 20.80 -11.43
N GLN A 198 -8.66 21.10 -10.50
CA GLN A 198 -7.54 22.02 -10.68
C GLN A 198 -6.23 21.36 -10.23
N LEU A 199 -5.69 20.48 -11.07
CA LEU A 199 -4.47 19.76 -10.74
C LEU A 199 -3.23 20.66 -10.84
N PRO A 200 -2.31 20.57 -9.87
CA PRO A 200 -1.01 21.21 -10.02
C PRO A 200 -0.23 20.56 -11.17
N THR A 201 0.57 21.36 -11.85
CA THR A 201 1.56 20.88 -12.82
C THR A 201 2.50 19.90 -12.14
N SER A 202 2.68 18.71 -12.71
CA SER A 202 3.58 17.72 -12.12
C SER A 202 5.04 18.10 -12.31
N ARG A 203 5.82 18.12 -11.21
CA ARG A 203 7.27 18.35 -11.26
C ARG A 203 8.06 17.19 -11.86
N PHE A 204 7.43 16.02 -12.04
CA PHE A 204 8.13 14.79 -12.43
C PHE A 204 8.25 14.58 -13.94
N VAL A 205 7.48 15.33 -14.73
CA VAL A 205 7.44 15.23 -16.20
C VAL A 205 7.56 16.61 -16.82
N ARG A 206 8.21 16.69 -17.97
CA ARG A 206 8.57 17.98 -18.61
C ARG A 206 7.37 18.80 -19.08
N ASP A 207 6.32 18.13 -19.53
CA ASP A 207 5.06 18.78 -19.94
C ASP A 207 4.15 19.10 -18.76
N GLY A 208 4.48 18.59 -17.57
CA GLY A 208 3.70 18.75 -16.36
C GLY A 208 2.30 18.12 -16.37
N GLN A 209 1.98 17.33 -17.40
CA GLN A 209 0.63 16.85 -17.64
C GLN A 209 0.30 15.60 -16.83
N VAL A 210 -0.93 15.54 -16.35
CA VAL A 210 -1.51 14.37 -15.68
C VAL A 210 -2.39 13.62 -16.66
N VAL A 211 -2.25 12.30 -16.70
CA VAL A 211 -3.07 11.44 -17.56
C VAL A 211 -4.36 11.10 -16.83
N MET A 212 -5.48 11.53 -17.40
CA MET A 212 -6.82 11.22 -16.89
C MET A 212 -7.25 9.84 -17.38
N LEU A 213 -7.41 8.90 -16.46
CA LEU A 213 -8.00 7.60 -16.73
C LEU A 213 -9.53 7.72 -16.81
N PRO A 214 -10.20 6.86 -17.60
CA PRO A 214 -11.64 6.70 -17.52
C PRO A 214 -12.10 6.50 -16.06
N SER A 215 -13.18 7.18 -15.68
CA SER A 215 -13.68 7.17 -14.30
C SER A 215 -14.15 5.78 -13.89
N TYR A 216 -14.23 5.52 -12.58
CA TYR A 216 -14.80 4.29 -12.06
C TYR A 216 -16.20 4.01 -12.62
N GLU A 217 -17.05 5.02 -12.70
CA GLU A 217 -18.41 4.89 -13.23
C GLU A 217 -18.39 4.46 -14.71
N GLN A 218 -17.51 5.03 -15.53
CA GLN A 218 -17.35 4.63 -16.93
C GLN A 218 -16.87 3.18 -17.05
N VAL A 219 -15.80 2.81 -16.34
CA VAL A 219 -15.20 1.47 -16.48
C VAL A 219 -16.03 0.37 -15.81
N ARG A 220 -16.92 0.72 -14.88
CA ARG A 220 -17.89 -0.22 -14.30
C ARG A 220 -18.93 -0.65 -15.32
N ASP A 221 -19.40 0.28 -16.15
CA ASP A 221 -20.55 0.08 -17.02
C ASP A 221 -20.15 -0.21 -18.49
N ASP A 222 -18.92 0.11 -18.89
CA ASP A 222 -18.41 -0.10 -20.25
C ASP A 222 -17.07 -0.86 -20.29
N ARG A 223 -17.09 -2.00 -21.00
CA ARG A 223 -15.91 -2.85 -21.22
C ARG A 223 -14.86 -2.18 -22.11
N ALA A 224 -15.26 -1.34 -23.05
CA ALA A 224 -14.33 -0.59 -23.90
C ALA A 224 -13.58 0.44 -23.06
N ALA A 225 -14.28 1.23 -22.23
CA ALA A 225 -13.66 2.13 -21.26
C ALA A 225 -12.73 1.41 -20.29
N PHE A 226 -13.11 0.22 -19.77
CA PHE A 226 -12.22 -0.59 -18.92
C PHE A 226 -10.93 -1.01 -19.65
N SER A 227 -11.05 -1.41 -20.92
CA SER A 227 -9.92 -1.83 -21.75
C SER A 227 -8.99 -0.64 -22.06
N GLU A 228 -9.57 0.53 -22.35
CA GLU A 228 -8.82 1.77 -22.53
C GLU A 228 -8.07 2.17 -21.28
N MET A 229 -8.74 2.22 -20.13
CA MET A 229 -8.12 2.50 -18.83
C MET A 229 -6.93 1.55 -18.58
N SER A 230 -7.14 0.25 -18.78
CA SER A 230 -6.08 -0.75 -18.58
C SER A 230 -4.89 -0.50 -19.49
N ARG A 231 -5.14 -0.20 -20.78
CA ARG A 231 -4.09 0.11 -21.75
C ARG A 231 -3.30 1.36 -21.35
N VAL A 232 -3.99 2.46 -21.04
CA VAL A 232 -3.35 3.73 -20.66
C VAL A 232 -2.51 3.55 -19.39
N PHE A 233 -3.06 2.87 -18.39
CA PHE A 233 -2.33 2.56 -17.15
C PHE A 233 -1.04 1.77 -17.40
N GLN A 234 -1.07 0.78 -18.30
CA GLN A 234 0.13 -0.03 -18.63
C GLN A 234 1.21 0.78 -19.36
N TYR A 235 0.85 1.82 -20.12
CA TYR A 235 1.84 2.71 -20.74
C TYR A 235 2.60 3.57 -19.71
N GLU A 236 1.99 3.82 -18.55
CA GLU A 236 2.50 4.72 -17.52
C GLU A 236 3.14 3.95 -16.34
N THR A 237 3.65 2.73 -16.59
CA THR A 237 4.35 1.92 -15.56
C THR A 237 5.88 2.03 -15.61
N ASN A 238 6.47 2.60 -16.66
CA ASN A 238 7.91 2.74 -16.77
C ASN A 238 8.40 3.98 -15.99
N PRO A 239 9.24 3.82 -14.95
CA PRO A 239 9.64 4.93 -14.08
C PRO A 239 10.39 6.05 -14.80
N GLY A 240 11.02 5.78 -15.95
CA GLY A 240 11.80 6.75 -16.72
C GLY A 240 10.97 7.75 -17.54
N ASN A 241 9.72 7.42 -17.88
CA ASN A 241 8.87 8.28 -18.71
C ASN A 241 7.40 8.37 -18.26
N ALA A 242 7.00 7.59 -17.26
CA ALA A 242 5.63 7.60 -16.77
C ALA A 242 5.23 8.97 -16.24
N ARG A 243 4.05 9.39 -16.67
CA ARG A 243 3.33 10.55 -16.16
C ARG A 243 2.51 10.19 -14.94
N PRO A 244 2.16 11.18 -14.09
CA PRO A 244 1.17 10.95 -13.06
C PRO A 244 -0.17 10.56 -13.69
N LEU A 245 -0.91 9.71 -12.99
CA LEU A 245 -2.25 9.30 -13.38
C LEU A 245 -3.27 9.92 -12.44
N LEU A 246 -4.49 10.12 -12.93
CA LEU A 246 -5.64 10.41 -12.10
C LEU A 246 -6.84 9.62 -12.55
N GLN A 247 -7.56 9.02 -11.60
CA GLN A 247 -8.85 8.37 -11.86
C GLN A 247 -9.93 8.94 -10.97
N ALA A 248 -11.01 9.43 -11.57
CA ALA A 248 -12.19 9.90 -10.83
C ALA A 248 -13.05 8.72 -10.34
N HIS A 249 -13.59 8.84 -9.13
CA HIS A 249 -14.51 7.91 -8.46
C HIS A 249 -15.64 8.73 -7.81
N GLY A 250 -16.64 9.11 -8.59
CA GLY A 250 -17.71 10.01 -8.14
C GLY A 250 -17.20 11.42 -7.81
N THR A 251 -17.30 11.85 -6.55
CA THR A 251 -16.85 13.19 -6.11
C THR A 251 -15.38 13.25 -5.71
N GLN A 252 -14.71 12.10 -5.59
CA GLN A 252 -13.29 12.01 -5.26
C GLN A 252 -12.50 11.53 -6.47
N ALA A 253 -11.19 11.67 -6.42
CA ALA A 253 -10.27 11.08 -7.38
C ALA A 253 -9.09 10.45 -6.65
N VAL A 254 -8.44 9.49 -7.29
CA VAL A 254 -7.15 8.96 -6.83
C VAL A 254 -6.07 9.48 -7.76
N TYR A 255 -5.10 10.17 -7.20
CA TYR A 255 -3.91 10.65 -7.88
C TYR A 255 -2.76 9.67 -7.65
N PHE A 256 -2.03 9.33 -8.71
CA PHE A 256 -0.88 8.44 -8.67
C PHE A 256 0.35 9.21 -9.16
N ASN A 257 1.34 9.38 -8.29
CA ASN A 257 2.64 9.88 -8.71
C ASN A 257 3.31 8.88 -9.66
N PRO A 258 4.27 9.29 -10.52
CA PRO A 258 5.03 8.35 -11.33
C PRO A 258 5.70 7.27 -10.49
N PRO A 259 5.91 6.04 -11.02
CA PRO A 259 6.57 4.97 -10.28
C PRO A 259 7.92 5.38 -9.69
N ALA A 260 8.29 4.77 -8.57
CA ALA A 260 9.61 4.94 -7.97
C ALA A 260 10.71 4.58 -8.99
N LEU A 261 11.80 5.34 -8.98
CA LEU A 261 12.99 4.94 -9.70
C LEU A 261 13.53 3.64 -9.08
N PRO A 262 14.13 2.75 -9.90
CA PRO A 262 14.78 1.57 -9.36
C PRO A 262 15.88 1.96 -8.37
N LEU A 263 16.21 1.03 -7.47
CA LEU A 263 17.37 1.17 -6.59
C LEU A 263 18.64 1.14 -7.44
N GLU A 264 19.63 1.95 -7.05
CA GLU A 264 20.98 1.80 -7.60
C GLU A 264 21.62 0.53 -7.03
N THR A 265 22.63 -0.01 -7.72
CA THR A 265 23.31 -1.25 -7.30
C THR A 265 23.78 -1.19 -5.84
N SER A 266 24.38 -0.07 -5.41
CA SER A 266 24.82 0.10 -4.03
C SER A 266 23.69 0.06 -3.01
N ASP A 267 22.53 0.63 -3.35
CA ASP A 267 21.37 0.61 -2.45
C ASP A 267 20.76 -0.79 -2.35
N MET A 268 20.80 -1.56 -3.45
CA MET A 268 20.39 -2.96 -3.45
C MET A 268 21.35 -3.80 -2.61
N ASP A 269 22.66 -3.67 -2.82
CA ASP A 269 23.66 -4.42 -2.05
C ASP A 269 23.49 -4.16 -0.55
N GLU A 270 23.39 -2.88 -0.14
CA GLU A 270 23.13 -2.50 1.25
C GLU A 270 21.83 -3.14 1.80
N LEU A 271 20.77 -3.17 1.00
CA LEU A 271 19.48 -3.74 1.37
C LEU A 271 19.55 -5.27 1.58
N TYR A 272 20.26 -5.99 0.71
CA TYR A 272 20.39 -7.44 0.79
C TYR A 272 21.44 -7.91 1.79
N ASP A 273 22.37 -7.02 2.18
CA ASP A 273 23.35 -7.24 3.25
C ASP A 273 22.80 -6.96 4.65
N LEU A 274 21.54 -6.50 4.77
CA LEU A 274 20.90 -6.34 6.06
C LEU A 274 20.82 -7.68 6.81
N PRO A 275 21.17 -7.70 8.12
CA PRO A 275 21.20 -8.92 8.93
C PRO A 275 19.81 -9.50 9.21
#